data_AF-A0A7U2ZVA0-F1
#
_entry.id   AF-A0A7U2ZVA0-F1
#
_cell.length_a   1.000
_cell.length_b   1.000
_cell.length_c   1.000
_cell.angle_alpha   90.00
_cell.angle_beta   90.00
_cell.angle_gamma   90.00
#
_symmetry.space_group_name_H-M   'P 1'
#
loop_
_entity.id
_entity.type
_entity.pdbx_description
1 polymer ?
#
loop_
_entity_poly.entity_id
_entity_poly.type
_entity_poly.pdbx_seq_one_letter_code
_entity_poly.pdbx_strand_id
1 'polypeptide(L)'
;MLYVVECAYTDPQSEAAWNTFYNQEKLPALVSVPGFYASQRFRALSEDCPRYLALHDVHDATVIDSDAYRRHGGGHFARWQSAIIDWHRHLYVTDGDVREVRQDEVLLLSDTPQALPVTQAIVMQPGGLATEQIRYAAIVPRDDLHHLGTTAAVFIYQPITARLRNPAQRT
;
A
#
# COMPACT_ATOMS: atom_id res chain seq x y z
N MET A 1 6.01 11.65 2.09
CA MET A 1 5.26 10.84 3.07
C MET A 1 4.67 9.62 2.39
N LEU A 2 4.35 8.57 3.15
CA LEU A 2 3.77 7.33 2.63
C LEU A 2 2.30 7.24 3.06
N TYR A 3 1.39 7.34 2.10
CA TYR A 3 -0.04 7.10 2.29
C TYR A 3 -0.35 5.63 2.00
N VAL A 4 -0.90 4.94 2.99
CA VAL A 4 -1.14 3.48 2.97
C VAL A 4 -2.63 3.22 3.08
N VAL A 5 -3.14 2.35 2.20
CA VAL A 5 -4.54 1.90 2.22
C VAL A 5 -4.58 0.39 2.29
N GLU A 6 -5.29 -0.13 3.28
CA GLU A 6 -5.52 -1.56 3.47
C GLU A 6 -7.04 -1.83 3.35
N CYS A 7 -7.42 -2.93 2.71
CA CYS A 7 -8.82 -3.35 2.61
C CYS A 7 -8.96 -4.84 2.29
N ALA A 8 -10.18 -5.36 2.45
CA ALA A 8 -10.61 -6.63 1.88
C ALA A 8 -11.72 -6.42 0.85
N TYR A 9 -12.00 -7.46 0.05
CA TYR A 9 -13.04 -7.46 -0.97
C TYR A 9 -13.95 -8.68 -0.81
N THR A 10 -15.26 -8.47 -0.67
CA THR A 10 -16.21 -9.52 -0.23
C THR A 10 -16.97 -10.22 -1.35
N ASP A 11 -16.82 -9.79 -2.61
CA ASP A 11 -17.48 -10.41 -3.75
C ASP A 11 -16.48 -11.19 -4.62
N PRO A 12 -16.33 -12.51 -4.43
CA PRO A 12 -15.37 -13.31 -5.20
C PRO A 12 -15.66 -13.34 -6.70
N GLN A 13 -16.93 -13.18 -7.11
CA GLN A 13 -17.30 -13.26 -8.53
C GLN A 13 -16.81 -12.04 -9.31
N SER A 14 -16.72 -10.88 -8.66
CA SER A 14 -16.32 -9.63 -9.27
C SER A 14 -14.95 -9.13 -8.84
N GLU A 15 -14.28 -9.80 -7.90
CA GLU A 15 -12.93 -9.46 -7.37
C GLU A 15 -11.88 -9.28 -8.47
N ALA A 16 -11.87 -10.14 -9.49
CA ALA A 16 -10.94 -10.02 -10.62
C ALA A 16 -11.20 -8.74 -11.41
N ALA A 17 -12.47 -8.44 -11.71
CA ALA A 17 -12.86 -7.25 -12.45
C ALA A 17 -12.63 -5.96 -11.65
N TRP A 18 -12.83 -6.00 -10.32
CA TRP A 18 -12.46 -4.91 -9.42
C TRP A 18 -10.96 -4.64 -9.45
N ASN A 19 -10.13 -5.69 -9.41
CA ASN A 19 -8.68 -5.53 -9.50
C ASN A 19 -8.23 -4.95 -10.85
N THR A 20 -8.84 -5.37 -11.96
CA THR A 20 -8.59 -4.78 -13.28
C THR A 20 -8.96 -3.31 -13.31
N PHE A 21 -10.18 -2.95 -12.88
CA PHE A 21 -10.60 -1.55 -12.76
C PHE A 21 -9.64 -0.73 -11.90
N TYR A 22 -9.25 -1.27 -10.74
CA TYR A 22 -8.38 -0.53 -9.83
C TYR A 22 -7.01 -0.30 -10.46
N ASN A 23 -6.41 -1.33 -11.06
CA ASN A 23 -5.10 -1.21 -11.70
C ASN A 23 -5.09 -0.30 -12.92
N GLN A 24 -6.14 -0.36 -13.77
CA GLN A 24 -6.15 0.30 -15.08
C GLN A 24 -6.75 1.70 -15.05
N GLU A 25 -7.68 1.98 -14.14
CA GLU A 25 -8.44 3.24 -14.13
C GLU A 25 -8.18 4.03 -12.85
N LYS A 26 -8.43 3.42 -11.69
CA LYS A 26 -8.39 4.13 -10.41
C LYS A 26 -6.97 4.47 -9.96
N LEU A 27 -6.01 3.57 -10.15
CA LEU A 27 -4.61 3.81 -9.77
C LEU A 27 -3.97 4.93 -10.61
N PRO A 28 -4.11 4.97 -11.95
CA PRO A 28 -3.66 6.13 -12.74
C PRO A 28 -4.37 7.44 -12.37
N ALA A 29 -5.68 7.40 -12.13
CA ALA A 29 -6.42 8.59 -11.70
C ALA A 29 -5.90 9.13 -10.36
N LEU A 30 -5.61 8.26 -9.39
CA LEU A 30 -4.99 8.63 -8.12
C LEU A 30 -3.61 9.24 -8.30
N VAL A 31 -2.73 8.59 -9.06
CA VAL A 31 -1.35 9.07 -9.31
C VAL A 31 -1.34 10.41 -10.06
N SER A 32 -2.40 10.74 -10.81
CA SER A 32 -2.53 12.04 -11.48
C SER A 32 -2.88 13.21 -10.54
N VAL A 33 -3.29 12.94 -9.29
CA VAL A 33 -3.62 13.97 -8.31
C VAL A 33 -2.35 14.76 -7.95
N PRO A 34 -2.37 16.10 -8.00
CA PRO A 34 -1.23 16.90 -7.57
C PRO A 34 -0.79 16.54 -6.14
N GLY A 35 0.50 16.24 -5.98
CA GLY A 35 1.06 15.79 -4.72
C GLY A 35 1.11 14.27 -4.54
N PHE A 36 0.60 13.46 -5.48
CA PHE A 36 0.92 12.03 -5.60
C PHE A 36 2.11 11.83 -6.54
N TYR A 37 3.16 11.17 -6.05
CA TYR A 37 4.38 10.91 -6.82
C TYR A 37 4.42 9.52 -7.43
N ALA A 38 3.96 8.52 -6.70
CA ALA A 38 3.93 7.16 -7.18
C ALA A 38 2.92 6.31 -6.42
N SER A 39 2.57 5.17 -6.98
CA SER A 39 1.71 4.19 -6.31
C SER A 39 2.02 2.76 -6.74
N GLN A 40 1.83 1.82 -5.82
CA GLN A 40 1.96 0.39 -6.08
C GLN A 40 0.90 -0.38 -5.28
N ARG A 41 0.32 -1.42 -5.89
CA ARG A 41 -0.67 -2.29 -5.24
C ARG A 41 -0.08 -3.66 -4.94
N PHE A 42 -0.59 -4.25 -3.88
CA PHE A 42 -0.17 -5.54 -3.37
C PHE A 42 -1.35 -6.40 -2.95
N ARG A 43 -1.11 -7.71 -2.89
CA ARG A 43 -2.03 -8.70 -2.34
C ARG A 43 -1.31 -9.50 -1.27
N ALA A 44 -1.98 -9.75 -0.15
CA ALA A 44 -1.47 -10.60 0.91
C ALA A 44 -1.21 -12.03 0.42
N LEU A 45 -0.14 -12.65 0.92
CA LEU A 45 0.15 -14.08 0.77
C LEU A 45 -0.37 -14.92 1.95
N SER A 46 -0.58 -14.28 3.11
CA SER A 46 -1.19 -14.87 4.31
C SER A 46 -2.66 -14.49 4.45
N GLU A 47 -3.44 -15.30 5.16
CA GLU A 47 -4.88 -15.03 5.39
C GLU A 47 -5.14 -14.14 6.61
N ASP A 48 -4.17 -13.99 7.52
CA ASP A 48 -4.32 -13.26 8.79
C ASP A 48 -4.13 -11.74 8.67
N CYS A 49 -4.09 -11.19 7.46
CA CYS A 49 -3.87 -9.76 7.23
C CYS A 49 -4.81 -9.18 6.16
N PRO A 50 -4.97 -7.85 6.09
CA PRO A 50 -5.79 -7.21 5.07
C PRO A 50 -5.42 -7.70 3.67
N ARG A 51 -6.41 -8.17 2.91
CA ARG A 51 -6.13 -8.88 1.66
C ARG A 51 -5.41 -8.03 0.62
N TYR A 52 -5.70 -6.74 0.60
CA TYR A 52 -5.13 -5.79 -0.35
C TYR A 52 -4.50 -4.61 0.36
N LEU A 53 -3.35 -4.19 -0.18
CA LEU A 53 -2.58 -3.05 0.27
C LEU A 53 -2.26 -2.16 -0.94
N ALA A 54 -2.37 -0.84 -0.78
CA ALA A 54 -1.87 0.14 -1.72
C ALA A 54 -0.94 1.10 -1.00
N LEU A 55 0.25 1.29 -1.56
CA LEU A 55 1.22 2.29 -1.11
C LEU A 55 1.21 3.45 -2.10
N HIS A 56 1.14 4.67 -1.58
CA HIS A 56 1.15 5.91 -2.34
C HIS A 56 2.20 6.86 -1.76
N ASP A 57 3.15 7.29 -2.57
CA ASP A 57 4.03 8.39 -2.18
C ASP A 57 3.28 9.70 -2.36
N VAL A 58 3.18 10.48 -1.29
CA VAL A 58 2.52 11.78 -1.31
C VAL A 58 3.44 12.86 -0.74
N HIS A 59 3.28 14.09 -1.20
CA HIS A 59 4.04 15.26 -0.73
C HIS A 59 3.92 15.42 0.78
N ASP A 60 2.69 15.60 1.26
CA ASP A 60 2.38 15.76 2.67
C ASP A 60 0.95 15.32 2.99
N ALA A 61 0.55 15.44 4.26
CA ALA A 61 -0.77 15.07 4.75
C ALA A 61 -1.93 15.83 4.09
N THR A 62 -1.70 17.09 3.69
CA THR A 62 -2.75 17.97 3.16
C THR A 62 -3.26 17.53 1.78
N VAL A 63 -2.47 16.72 1.05
CA VAL A 63 -2.87 16.13 -0.24
C VAL A 63 -4.17 15.33 -0.09
N ILE A 64 -4.36 14.63 1.02
CA ILE A 64 -5.53 13.79 1.32
C ILE A 64 -6.77 14.65 1.63
N ASP A 65 -6.57 15.91 2.03
CA ASP A 65 -7.64 16.88 2.26
C ASP A 65 -7.93 17.75 1.03
N SER A 66 -7.25 17.51 -0.09
CA SER A 66 -7.46 18.28 -1.32
C SER A 66 -8.76 17.91 -2.03
N ASP A 67 -9.37 18.87 -2.72
CA ASP A 67 -10.53 18.59 -3.57
C ASP A 67 -10.20 17.62 -4.70
N ALA A 68 -9.00 17.70 -5.27
CA ALA A 68 -8.55 16.79 -6.31
C ALA A 68 -8.54 15.35 -5.78
N TYR A 69 -7.99 15.11 -4.59
CA TYR A 69 -8.05 13.80 -3.97
C TYR A 69 -9.48 13.35 -3.63
N ARG A 70 -10.35 14.24 -3.14
CA ARG A 70 -11.76 13.88 -2.87
C ARG A 70 -12.51 13.46 -4.14
N ARG A 71 -12.24 14.10 -5.27
CA ARG A 71 -12.89 13.78 -6.56
C ARG A 71 -12.35 12.50 -7.20
N HIS A 72 -11.06 12.24 -7.08
CA HIS A 72 -10.39 11.14 -7.81
C HIS A 72 -10.04 9.93 -6.93
N GLY A 73 -9.85 10.11 -5.63
CA GLY A 73 -9.13 9.19 -4.77
C GLY A 73 -9.92 8.61 -3.61
N GLY A 74 -10.19 9.42 -2.57
CA GLY A 74 -10.62 8.91 -1.27
C GLY A 74 -12.11 8.56 -1.17
N GLY A 75 -12.49 7.31 -1.49
CA GLY A 75 -13.80 6.76 -1.14
C GLY A 75 -14.87 6.74 -2.21
N HIS A 76 -14.49 7.01 -3.46
CA HIS A 76 -15.35 6.76 -4.59
C HIS A 76 -14.77 5.63 -5.44
N PHE A 77 -15.28 4.42 -5.22
CA PHE A 77 -14.98 3.22 -6.01
C PHE A 77 -16.16 2.80 -6.90
N ALA A 78 -17.03 3.74 -7.27
CA ALA A 78 -18.22 3.49 -8.08
C ALA A 78 -19.03 2.30 -7.53
N ARG A 79 -19.45 1.37 -8.40
CA ARG A 79 -20.19 0.17 -8.00
C ARG A 79 -19.41 -0.80 -7.10
N TRP A 80 -18.08 -0.68 -7.03
CA TRP A 80 -17.24 -1.59 -6.26
C TRP A 80 -17.27 -1.29 -4.76
N GLN A 81 -17.65 -0.07 -4.37
CA GLN A 81 -17.58 0.42 -2.99
C GLN A 81 -18.31 -0.48 -1.99
N SER A 82 -19.45 -1.06 -2.37
CA SER A 82 -20.25 -1.89 -1.47
C SER A 82 -19.60 -3.23 -1.09
N ALA A 83 -18.59 -3.66 -1.85
CA ALA A 83 -17.87 -4.91 -1.59
C ALA A 83 -16.49 -4.67 -0.96
N ILE A 84 -16.07 -3.41 -0.77
CA ILE A 84 -14.82 -3.08 -0.08
C ILE A 84 -15.10 -2.99 1.42
N ILE A 85 -14.42 -3.80 2.23
CA ILE A 85 -14.53 -3.83 3.69
C ILE A 85 -13.16 -3.65 4.35
N ASP A 86 -13.14 -3.56 5.68
CA ASP A 86 -11.92 -3.43 6.50
C ASP A 86 -11.02 -2.31 5.98
N TRP A 87 -11.64 -1.17 5.66
CA TRP A 87 -10.97 -0.10 4.95
C TRP A 87 -10.20 0.78 5.92
N HIS A 88 -8.89 0.58 5.96
CA HIS A 88 -7.96 1.32 6.79
C HIS A 88 -7.11 2.27 5.94
N ARG A 89 -6.84 3.46 6.49
CA ARG A 89 -6.09 4.51 5.82
C ARG A 89 -5.08 5.07 6.81
N HIS A 90 -3.81 4.98 6.46
CA HIS A 90 -2.72 5.41 7.31
C HIS A 90 -1.82 6.39 6.57
N LEU A 91 -1.24 7.32 7.31
CA LEU A 91 -0.23 8.21 6.79
C LEU A 91 1.02 8.07 7.65
N TYR A 92 2.15 7.83 6.99
CA TYR A 92 3.43 7.63 7.64
C TYR A 92 4.48 8.62 7.13
N VAL A 93 5.35 9.03 8.05
CA VAL A 93 6.67 9.61 7.72
C VAL A 93 7.67 8.45 7.73
N THR A 94 8.40 8.30 6.64
CA THR A 94 9.42 7.25 6.50
C THR A 94 10.81 7.84 6.60
N ASP A 95 11.76 7.07 7.15
CA ASP A 95 13.17 7.44 7.23
C ASP A 95 13.93 7.31 5.89
N GLY A 96 13.24 6.85 4.84
CA GLY A 96 13.70 6.84 3.46
C GLY A 96 12.55 6.58 2.49
N ASP A 97 12.85 6.63 1.18
CA ASP A 97 11.88 6.29 0.15
C ASP A 97 11.66 4.77 0.11
N VAL A 98 10.41 4.33 0.25
CA VAL A 98 10.06 2.94 -0.06
C VAL A 98 10.28 2.78 -1.56
N ARG A 99 11.22 1.94 -2.02
CA ARG A 99 11.46 1.70 -3.45
C ARG A 99 10.36 0.85 -4.09
N GLU A 100 10.38 0.70 -5.41
CA GLU A 100 9.52 -0.29 -6.08
C GLU A 100 9.85 -1.70 -5.57
N VAL A 101 8.80 -2.48 -5.28
CA VAL A 101 8.89 -3.91 -5.00
C VAL A 101 8.70 -4.66 -6.32
N ARG A 102 9.70 -5.43 -6.73
CA ARG A 102 9.69 -6.16 -7.99
C ARG A 102 8.87 -7.44 -7.90
N GLN A 103 8.50 -8.02 -9.05
CA GLN A 103 7.65 -9.21 -9.09
C GLN A 103 8.26 -10.45 -8.41
N ASP A 104 9.59 -10.52 -8.35
CA ASP A 104 10.40 -11.53 -7.67
C ASP A 104 10.68 -11.20 -6.20
N GLU A 105 10.13 -10.10 -5.68
CA GLU A 105 10.25 -9.64 -4.31
C GLU A 105 8.89 -9.67 -3.60
N VAL A 106 8.93 -9.44 -2.28
CA VAL A 106 7.76 -9.22 -1.43
C VAL A 106 7.99 -8.04 -0.50
N LEU A 107 6.91 -7.39 -0.12
CA LEU A 107 6.87 -6.41 0.95
C LEU A 107 6.46 -7.12 2.25
N LEU A 108 7.26 -6.94 3.29
CA LEU A 108 6.96 -7.39 4.64
C LEU A 108 6.56 -6.19 5.48
N LEU A 109 5.48 -6.32 6.26
CA LEU A 109 5.06 -5.33 7.26
C LEU A 109 4.97 -5.98 8.63
N SER A 110 5.42 -5.29 9.67
CA SER A 110 5.37 -5.74 11.06
C SER A 110 5.25 -4.55 12.02
N ASP A 111 4.70 -4.77 13.20
CA ASP A 111 4.66 -3.78 14.28
C ASP A 111 5.95 -3.78 15.12
N THR A 112 6.83 -4.75 14.89
CA THR A 112 8.17 -4.84 15.52
C THR A 112 9.26 -5.07 14.48
N PRO A 113 10.42 -4.38 14.59
CA PRO A 113 11.50 -4.54 13.62
C PRO A 113 12.18 -5.91 13.72
N GLN A 114 12.19 -6.53 14.90
CA GLN A 114 12.86 -7.82 15.14
C GLN A 114 12.19 -9.00 14.42
N ALA A 115 10.92 -8.86 14.03
CA ALA A 115 10.23 -9.87 13.25
C ALA A 115 10.65 -9.87 11.77
N LEU A 116 11.29 -8.81 11.29
CA LEU A 116 11.72 -8.67 9.90
C LEU A 116 13.12 -9.28 9.70
N PRO A 117 13.36 -10.01 8.60
CA PRO A 117 14.61 -10.71 8.34
C PRO A 117 15.67 -9.78 7.73
N VAL A 118 15.74 -8.53 8.17
CA VAL A 118 16.66 -7.52 7.65
C VAL A 118 17.35 -6.78 8.80
N THR A 119 18.60 -6.38 8.59
CA THR A 119 19.36 -5.63 9.59
C THR A 119 18.81 -4.22 9.77
N GLN A 120 18.29 -3.61 8.70
CA GLN A 120 17.71 -2.28 8.72
C GLN A 120 16.35 -2.31 8.03
N ALA A 121 15.29 -2.21 8.84
CA ALA A 121 13.93 -2.04 8.35
C ALA A 121 13.66 -0.56 8.04
N ILE A 122 12.75 -0.31 7.11
CA ILE A 122 12.18 1.01 6.86
C ILE A 122 11.25 1.33 8.04
N VAL A 123 11.47 2.45 8.70
CA VAL A 123 10.65 2.87 9.84
C VAL A 123 9.51 3.74 9.33
N MET A 124 8.27 3.35 9.64
CA MET A 124 7.06 4.09 9.28
C MET A 124 6.48 4.73 10.53
N GLN A 125 6.87 5.99 10.79
CA GLN A 125 6.35 6.76 11.93
C GLN A 125 4.98 7.35 11.62
N PRO A 126 4.05 7.39 12.60
CA PRO A 126 2.75 8.04 12.40
C PRO A 126 2.87 9.48 11.90
N GLY A 127 2.15 9.79 10.81
CA GLY A 127 2.20 11.09 10.13
C GLY A 127 0.84 11.77 9.94
N GLY A 128 -0.28 11.15 10.33
CA GLY A 128 -1.61 11.72 10.21
C GLY A 128 -2.73 10.67 10.09
N LEU A 129 -3.94 11.11 9.73
CA LEU A 129 -5.15 10.26 9.59
C LEU A 129 -5.48 9.40 10.83
N ALA A 130 -5.21 9.89 12.05
CA ALA A 130 -5.33 9.12 13.28
C ALA A 130 -4.49 7.82 13.29
N THR A 131 -3.43 7.77 12.50
CA THR A 131 -2.40 6.74 12.64
C THR A 131 -1.68 6.98 13.96
N GLU A 132 -1.56 5.95 14.79
CA GLU A 132 -0.94 6.06 16.12
C GLU A 132 0.25 5.09 16.29
N GLN A 133 0.26 4.00 15.53
CA GLN A 133 1.24 2.93 15.67
C GLN A 133 2.37 3.08 14.67
N ILE A 134 3.61 2.96 15.14
CA ILE A 134 4.78 2.80 14.28
C ILE A 134 4.69 1.42 13.64
N ARG A 135 5.00 1.34 12.34
CA ARG A 135 5.19 0.08 11.62
C ARG A 135 6.58 0.02 11.01
N TYR A 136 6.97 -1.19 10.66
CA TYR A 136 8.26 -1.48 10.04
C TYR A 136 8.02 -2.22 8.73
N ALA A 137 8.75 -1.83 7.70
CA ALA A 137 8.70 -2.46 6.39
C ALA A 137 10.05 -3.02 5.96
N ALA A 138 10.03 -4.13 5.22
CA ALA A 138 11.18 -4.66 4.52
C ALA A 138 10.78 -5.11 3.12
N ILE A 139 11.73 -5.02 2.18
CA ILE A 139 11.56 -5.56 0.83
C ILE A 139 12.65 -6.62 0.64
N VAL A 140 12.23 -7.86 0.43
CA VAL A 140 13.13 -9.02 0.32
C VAL A 140 12.80 -9.83 -0.94
N PRO A 141 13.77 -10.57 -1.51
CA PRO A 141 13.49 -11.60 -2.51
C PRO A 141 12.42 -12.56 -2.01
N ARG A 142 11.50 -12.96 -2.89
CA ARG A 142 10.44 -13.91 -2.54
C ARG A 142 11.00 -15.25 -2.10
N ASP A 143 12.13 -15.66 -2.69
CA ASP A 143 12.77 -16.90 -2.33
C ASP A 143 13.13 -16.89 -0.84
N ASP A 144 13.68 -15.81 -0.29
CA ASP A 144 14.09 -15.71 1.12
C ASP A 144 12.96 -15.97 2.14
N LEU A 145 11.69 -16.03 1.73
CA LEU A 145 10.56 -16.43 2.56
C LEU A 145 10.69 -17.85 3.14
N HIS A 146 11.39 -18.78 2.49
CA HIS A 146 11.53 -20.14 3.04
C HIS A 146 12.35 -20.19 4.34
N HIS A 147 13.10 -19.13 4.64
CA HIS A 147 13.85 -18.98 5.89
C HIS A 147 13.08 -18.23 6.98
N LEU A 148 11.94 -17.61 6.63
CA LEU A 148 11.08 -16.95 7.58
C LEU A 148 10.23 -18.00 8.31
N GLY A 149 10.57 -18.26 9.57
CA GLY A 149 9.63 -18.88 10.49
C GLY A 149 8.39 -18.00 10.53
N THR A 150 7.26 -18.49 10.02
CA THR A 150 5.99 -17.75 9.96
C THR A 150 5.50 -17.48 11.37
N THR A 151 5.98 -16.39 11.96
CA THR A 151 5.38 -15.84 13.18
C THR A 151 4.18 -15.00 12.75
N ALA A 152 3.10 -15.01 13.53
CA ALA A 152 1.90 -14.21 13.28
C ALA A 152 2.13 -12.68 13.30
N ALA A 153 3.39 -12.25 13.42
CA ALA A 153 3.81 -10.86 13.55
C ALA A 153 4.22 -10.20 12.21
N VAL A 154 4.25 -10.93 11.10
CA VAL A 154 4.68 -10.40 9.79
C VAL A 154 3.61 -10.60 8.73
N PHE A 155 3.15 -9.50 8.15
CA PHE A 155 2.27 -9.52 6.98
C PHE A 155 3.12 -9.53 5.71
N ILE A 156 2.84 -10.48 4.82
CA ILE A 156 3.61 -10.71 3.60
C ILE A 156 2.75 -10.33 2.39
N TYR A 157 3.25 -9.44 1.56
CA TYR A 157 2.53 -8.88 0.42
C TYR A 157 3.32 -9.07 -0.88
N GLN A 158 2.70 -9.67 -1.89
CA GLN A 158 3.23 -9.71 -3.25
C GLN A 158 2.73 -8.52 -4.07
N PRO A 159 3.56 -7.90 -4.92
CA PRO A 159 3.10 -6.82 -5.79
C PRO A 159 2.18 -7.37 -6.89
N ILE A 160 1.07 -6.68 -7.13
CA ILE A 160 0.12 -6.98 -8.22
C ILE A 160 0.14 -5.91 -9.32
N THR A 161 0.97 -4.88 -9.15
CA THR A 161 1.30 -3.88 -10.17
C THR A 161 2.80 -3.56 -10.11
N ALA A 162 3.37 -3.11 -11.23
CA ALA A 162 4.60 -2.30 -11.18
C ALA A 162 4.34 -0.98 -10.44
N ARG A 163 5.40 -0.27 -10.04
CA ARG A 163 5.22 1.05 -9.43
C ARG A 163 4.90 2.10 -10.50
N LEU A 164 3.67 2.59 -10.47
CA LEU A 164 3.24 3.67 -11.33
C LEU A 164 3.74 5.00 -10.78
N ARG A 165 4.44 5.80 -11.59
CA ARG A 165 4.95 7.13 -11.21
C ARG A 165 4.18 8.22 -11.91
N ASN A 166 3.99 9.35 -11.24
CA ASN A 166 3.38 10.52 -11.84
C ASN A 166 4.33 11.11 -12.89
N PRO A 167 3.96 11.11 -14.18
CA PRO A 167 4.82 11.61 -15.24
C PRO A 167 5.09 13.12 -15.13
N ALA A 168 4.18 13.88 -14.49
CA ALA A 168 4.27 15.33 -14.36
C ALA A 168 5.20 15.80 -13.23
N GLN A 169 5.71 14.89 -12.39
CA GLN A 169 6.56 15.24 -11.23
C GLN A 169 8.00 14.71 -11.36
N ARG A 170 8.46 14.49 -12.60
CA ARG A 170 9.89 14.35 -12.92
C ARG A 170 10.55 15.74 -12.86
N THR A 171 10.99 16.16 -11.69
CA THR A 171 11.93 17.27 -11.49
C THR A 171 12.85 16.95 -10.33
#